data_AF-A0A654ZVB1-F1
#
_entry.id   AF-A0A654ZVB1-F1
#
_cell.length_a   1.000
_cell.length_b   1.000
_cell.length_c   1.000
_cell.angle_alpha   90.00
_cell.angle_beta   90.00
_cell.angle_gamma   90.00
#
_symmetry.space_group_name_H-M   'P 1'
#
loop_
_entity.id
_entity.type
_entity.pdbx_description
1 polymer ?
#
loop_
_entity_poly.entity_id
_entity_poly.type
_entity_poly.pdbx_seq_one_letter_code
_entity_poly.pdbx_strand_id
1 'polypeptide(L)'
;MAISLVAHQPIPHVERPMADPPRLQLARRRRSAAGPGGNEDSLMGVALLAGPANVIMELAMPGVGYGVLESRVESGRLDRHPIKRARTTFTYVAVAVAGSDDQKAAFRRAVNKVHAQVYSTPESPVSYHAFDPELQLWVAACLYKGGVDVYRTFVGEMDDEEADHHYRAGMAMGTTLQVPPQMWPPDRAAFDRSAITGQGAHR
;
A
#
# COMPACT_ATOMS: atom_id res chain seq x y z
N MET A 1 -1.06 38.25 17.96
CA MET A 1 -0.95 37.77 16.57
C MET A 1 -1.38 36.31 16.59
N ALA A 2 -2.64 36.02 16.23
CA ALA A 2 -3.22 34.68 16.35
C ALA A 2 -2.97 33.92 15.04
N ILE A 3 -2.14 32.87 15.10
CA ILE A 3 -2.04 31.90 14.01
C ILE A 3 -3.36 31.13 14.04
N SER A 4 -4.22 31.41 13.07
CA SER A 4 -5.43 30.64 12.85
C SER A 4 -5.04 29.18 12.59
N LEU A 5 -5.42 28.30 13.51
CA LEU A 5 -5.37 26.86 13.31
C LEU A 5 -6.18 26.57 12.05
N VAL A 6 -5.49 26.24 10.95
CA VAL A 6 -6.14 25.63 9.80
C VAL A 6 -6.73 24.33 10.33
N ALA A 7 -8.03 24.31 10.55
CA ALA A 7 -8.75 23.07 10.85
C ALA A 7 -8.41 22.11 9.70
N HIS A 8 -7.65 21.06 10.01
CA HIS A 8 -7.29 20.02 9.06
C HIS A 8 -8.59 19.29 8.70
N GLN A 9 -9.28 19.78 7.67
CA GLN A 9 -10.45 19.08 7.14
C GLN A 9 -9.93 17.75 6.59
N PRO A 10 -10.40 16.59 7.11
CA PRO A 10 -9.94 15.30 6.63
C PRO A 10 -10.22 15.19 5.14
N ILE A 11 -9.27 14.64 4.37
CA ILE A 11 -9.55 14.27 2.99
C ILE A 11 -10.62 13.15 3.07
N PRO A 12 -11.82 13.34 2.50
CA PRO A 12 -12.99 12.52 2.84
C PRO A 12 -12.84 11.00 2.63
N HIS A 13 -11.92 10.58 1.77
CA HIS A 13 -11.69 9.18 1.43
C HIS A 13 -10.43 8.57 2.06
N VAL A 14 -9.36 9.36 2.26
CA VAL A 14 -8.02 8.88 2.67
C VAL A 14 -7.91 8.66 4.18
N GLU A 15 -8.55 9.53 4.97
CA GLU A 15 -8.57 9.46 6.43
C GLU A 15 -9.73 8.59 6.96
N ARG A 16 -10.43 7.90 6.06
CA ARG A 16 -11.64 7.17 6.40
C ARG A 16 -11.29 5.74 6.84
N PRO A 17 -11.88 5.25 7.95
CA PRO A 17 -11.77 3.84 8.33
C PRO A 17 -12.11 2.89 7.17
N MET A 18 -11.44 1.76 7.11
CA MET A 18 -11.73 0.68 6.16
C MET A 18 -13.12 0.08 6.43
N ALA A 19 -13.52 -0.01 7.69
CA ALA A 19 -14.82 -0.50 8.13
C ALA A 19 -15.97 0.50 7.96
N ASP A 20 -15.71 1.76 7.60
CA ASP A 20 -16.77 2.75 7.38
C ASP A 20 -17.69 2.31 6.21
N PRO A 21 -19.02 2.29 6.42
CA PRO A 21 -19.97 1.92 5.37
C PRO A 21 -19.90 2.88 4.18
N PRO A 22 -20.35 2.44 2.98
CA PRO A 22 -20.37 3.29 1.80
C PRO A 22 -21.17 4.58 2.08
N ARG A 23 -20.54 5.73 1.82
CA ARG A 23 -21.24 7.02 1.94
C ARG A 23 -22.01 7.28 0.65
N LEU A 24 -23.27 7.71 0.77
CA LEU A 24 -24.07 8.15 -0.37
C LEU A 24 -23.31 9.27 -1.10
N GLN A 25 -22.71 8.97 -2.25
CA GLN A 25 -22.18 10.00 -3.12
C GLN A 25 -23.39 10.74 -3.70
N LEU A 26 -23.69 11.93 -3.18
CA LEU A 26 -24.52 12.90 -3.90
C LEU A 26 -23.92 13.03 -5.30
N ALA A 27 -24.65 12.53 -6.30
CA ALA A 27 -24.18 12.29 -7.66
C ALA A 27 -23.36 13.48 -8.18
N ARG A 28 -22.04 13.41 -8.01
CA ARG A 28 -21.14 14.39 -8.58
C ARG A 28 -21.18 14.08 -10.07
N ARG A 29 -21.89 14.92 -10.84
CA ARG A 29 -22.04 14.81 -12.31
C ARG A 29 -20.76 14.20 -12.88
N ARG A 30 -20.85 12.95 -13.36
CA ARG A 30 -19.81 12.33 -14.19
C ARG A 30 -19.56 13.29 -15.35
N ARG A 31 -18.54 14.16 -15.25
CA ARG A 31 -17.92 14.69 -16.45
C ARG A 31 -17.14 13.50 -16.99
N SER A 32 -17.76 12.83 -17.96
CA SER A 32 -17.10 11.85 -18.79
C SER A 32 -15.82 12.47 -19.35
N ALA A 33 -14.69 12.18 -18.73
CA ALA A 33 -13.38 12.39 -19.32
C ALA A 33 -13.10 11.23 -20.27
N ALA A 34 -13.96 11.05 -21.27
CA ALA A 34 -13.63 10.27 -22.46
C ALA A 34 -12.85 11.21 -23.40
N GLY A 35 -11.57 11.45 -23.04
CA GLY A 35 -10.58 11.99 -23.97
C GLY A 35 -9.83 10.82 -24.64
N PRO A 36 -9.28 10.99 -25.84
CA PRO A 36 -8.63 9.91 -26.58
C PRO A 36 -7.25 9.61 -25.97
N GLY A 37 -7.24 8.71 -24.99
CA GLY A 37 -6.06 8.11 -24.35
C GLY A 37 -6.55 6.91 -23.55
N GLY A 38 -6.07 5.70 -23.88
CA GLY A 38 -6.69 4.44 -23.49
C GLY A 38 -6.76 4.20 -21.97
N ASN A 39 -7.52 3.18 -21.57
CA ASN A 39 -7.66 2.73 -20.18
C ASN A 39 -6.31 2.57 -19.44
N GLU A 40 -5.23 2.29 -20.18
CA GLU A 40 -3.86 2.16 -19.69
C GLU A 40 -3.27 3.49 -19.17
N ASP A 41 -3.53 4.62 -19.85
CA ASP A 41 -3.03 5.94 -19.43
C ASP A 41 -3.75 6.45 -18.17
N SER A 42 -5.03 6.11 -18.01
CA SER A 42 -5.82 6.47 -16.84
C SER A 42 -5.41 5.65 -15.60
N LEU A 43 -5.19 4.34 -15.77
CA LEU A 43 -4.65 3.48 -14.70
C LEU A 43 -3.22 3.88 -14.33
N MET A 44 -2.39 4.25 -15.30
CA MET A 44 -1.02 4.73 -15.05
C MET A 44 -1.00 6.10 -14.36
N GLY A 45 -1.94 7.01 -14.68
CA GLY A 45 -2.11 8.29 -13.99
C GLY A 45 -2.57 8.14 -12.53
N VAL A 46 -3.49 7.21 -12.26
CA VAL A 46 -3.95 6.86 -10.91
C VAL A 46 -2.81 6.20 -10.11
N ALA A 47 -2.07 5.29 -10.73
CA ALA A 47 -0.88 4.66 -10.17
C ALA A 47 0.24 5.67 -9.85
N LEU A 48 0.44 6.70 -10.69
CA LEU A 48 1.41 7.78 -10.46
C LEU A 48 1.03 8.71 -9.30
N LEU A 49 -0.26 8.97 -9.09
CA LEU A 49 -0.72 9.85 -8.00
C LEU A 49 -0.78 9.11 -6.65
N ALA A 50 -1.10 7.82 -6.67
CA ALA A 50 -1.21 7.00 -5.46
C ALA A 50 0.14 6.45 -4.96
N GLY A 51 1.08 6.21 -5.87
CA GLY A 51 2.39 5.64 -5.56
C GLY A 51 3.17 6.42 -4.51
N PRO A 52 3.37 7.75 -4.66
CA PRO A 52 4.13 8.55 -3.70
C PRO A 52 3.52 8.58 -2.28
N ALA A 53 2.19 8.69 -2.16
CA ALA A 53 1.52 8.67 -0.87
C ALA A 53 1.70 7.32 -0.16
N ASN A 54 1.55 6.22 -0.91
CA ASN A 54 1.76 4.87 -0.38
C ASN A 54 3.20 4.66 0.10
N VAL A 55 4.17 5.13 -0.70
CA VAL A 55 5.59 5.08 -0.33
C VAL A 55 5.85 5.87 0.95
N ILE A 56 5.28 7.08 1.09
CA ILE A 56 5.46 7.88 2.31
C ILE A 56 4.91 7.13 3.53
N MET A 57 3.75 6.48 3.41
CA MET A 57 3.20 5.63 4.46
C MET A 57 4.13 4.45 4.79
N GLU A 58 4.68 3.76 3.78
CA GLU A 58 5.65 2.68 3.99
C GLU A 58 6.87 3.17 4.78
N LEU A 59 7.43 4.33 4.39
CA LEU A 59 8.62 4.93 5.01
C LEU A 59 8.38 5.46 6.43
N ALA A 60 7.13 5.58 6.88
CA ALA A 60 6.81 5.98 8.25
C ALA A 60 7.20 4.90 9.30
N MET A 61 7.42 3.66 8.87
CA MET A 61 8.01 2.61 9.70
C MET A 61 9.54 2.67 9.63
N PRO A 62 10.27 2.96 10.73
CA PRO A 62 11.71 3.17 10.69
C PRO A 62 12.50 2.02 10.04
N GLY A 63 12.15 0.76 10.35
CA GLY A 63 12.81 -0.40 9.74
C GLY A 63 12.66 -0.47 8.22
N VAL A 64 11.50 -0.04 7.69
CA VAL A 64 11.28 0.07 6.23
C VAL A 64 12.03 1.27 5.67
N GLY A 65 11.94 2.43 6.34
CA GLY A 65 12.62 3.66 5.94
C GLY A 65 14.13 3.49 5.79
N TYR A 66 14.80 2.94 6.82
CA TYR A 66 16.23 2.65 6.77
C TYR A 66 16.56 1.53 5.77
N GLY A 67 15.72 0.49 5.66
CA GLY A 67 15.89 -0.54 4.64
C GLY A 67 15.88 -0.02 3.20
N VAL A 68 15.11 1.03 2.93
CA VAL A 68 15.12 1.74 1.62
C VAL A 68 16.34 2.64 1.50
N LEU A 69 16.62 3.46 2.52
CA LEU A 69 17.71 4.45 2.53
C LEU A 69 19.09 3.80 2.37
N GLU A 70 19.34 2.71 3.10
CA GLU A 70 20.64 2.02 3.19
C GLU A 70 20.75 0.86 2.17
N SER A 71 19.75 0.71 1.29
CA SER A 71 19.69 -0.41 0.35
C SER A 71 20.90 -0.45 -0.58
N ARG A 72 21.58 -1.60 -0.62
CA ARG A 72 22.71 -1.89 -1.52
C ARG A 72 22.27 -2.27 -2.93
N VAL A 73 20.96 -2.41 -3.17
CA VAL A 73 20.40 -2.85 -4.45
C VAL A 73 20.23 -1.64 -5.36
N GLU A 74 21.31 -1.22 -6.02
CA GLU A 74 21.34 0.01 -6.84
C GLU A 74 20.18 0.05 -7.85
N SER A 75 19.97 -1.04 -8.59
CA SER A 75 18.92 -1.10 -9.62
C SER A 75 17.49 -1.06 -9.08
N GLY A 76 17.30 -1.19 -7.77
CA GLY A 76 16.02 -1.19 -7.05
C GLY A 76 15.78 0.07 -6.22
N ARG A 77 16.74 1.02 -6.23
CA ARG A 77 16.66 2.29 -5.50
C ARG A 77 15.55 3.17 -6.02
N LEU A 78 14.65 3.55 -5.10
CA LEU A 78 13.51 4.41 -5.41
C LEU A 78 13.94 5.80 -5.86
N ASP A 79 14.94 6.38 -5.20
CA ASP A 79 15.45 7.74 -5.47
C ASP A 79 16.14 7.86 -6.84
N ARG A 80 16.64 6.75 -7.38
CA ARG A 80 17.34 6.70 -8.67
C ARG A 80 16.48 6.18 -9.81
N HIS A 81 15.58 5.24 -9.53
CA HIS A 81 14.79 4.54 -10.55
C HIS A 81 13.28 4.51 -10.22
N PRO A 82 12.63 5.67 -9.98
CA PRO A 82 11.26 5.71 -9.48
C PRO A 82 10.25 5.06 -10.43
N ILE A 83 10.39 5.25 -11.75
CA ILE A 83 9.49 4.65 -12.76
C ILE A 83 9.64 3.12 -12.78
N LYS A 84 10.88 2.62 -12.75
CA LYS A 84 11.15 1.18 -12.69
C LYS A 84 10.59 0.60 -11.39
N ARG A 85 10.79 1.28 -10.26
CA ARG A 85 10.32 0.85 -8.96
C ARG A 85 8.79 0.77 -8.91
N ALA A 86 8.10 1.79 -9.43
CA ALA A 86 6.66 1.79 -9.59
C ALA A 86 6.19 0.59 -10.42
N ARG A 87 6.75 0.37 -11.61
CA ARG A 87 6.42 -0.78 -12.46
C ARG A 87 6.59 -2.12 -11.75
N THR A 88 7.70 -2.33 -11.04
CA THR A 88 7.93 -3.59 -10.30
C THR A 88 6.90 -3.78 -9.19
N THR A 89 6.58 -2.71 -8.45
CA THR A 89 5.62 -2.75 -7.33
C THR A 89 4.21 -3.05 -7.83
N PHE A 90 3.73 -2.34 -8.87
CA PHE A 90 2.41 -2.61 -9.45
C PHE A 90 2.32 -3.99 -10.08
N THR A 91 3.39 -4.47 -10.71
CA THR A 91 3.41 -5.85 -11.23
C THR A 91 3.31 -6.87 -10.10
N TYR A 92 4.02 -6.66 -8.99
CA TYR A 92 3.90 -7.51 -7.81
C TYR A 92 2.47 -7.51 -7.27
N VAL A 93 1.83 -6.35 -7.11
CA VAL A 93 0.44 -6.24 -6.64
C VAL A 93 -0.51 -6.99 -7.57
N ALA A 94 -0.40 -6.80 -8.89
CA ALA A 94 -1.22 -7.50 -9.87
C ALA A 94 -1.07 -9.03 -9.76
N VAL A 95 0.16 -9.53 -9.61
CA VAL A 95 0.44 -10.97 -9.46
C VAL A 95 -0.04 -11.50 -8.11
N ALA A 96 0.13 -10.74 -7.02
CA ALA A 96 -0.32 -11.15 -5.70
C ALA A 96 -1.84 -11.33 -5.68
N VAL A 97 -2.59 -10.41 -6.27
CA VAL A 97 -4.06 -10.43 -6.26
C VAL A 97 -4.63 -11.41 -7.30
N ALA A 98 -4.12 -11.38 -8.53
CA ALA A 98 -4.75 -12.07 -9.67
C ALA A 98 -3.85 -13.10 -10.38
N GLY A 99 -2.62 -13.29 -9.94
CA GLY A 99 -1.69 -14.23 -10.55
C GLY A 99 -1.99 -15.69 -10.21
N SER A 100 -1.58 -16.60 -11.10
CA SER A 100 -1.53 -18.04 -10.82
C SER A 100 -0.51 -18.38 -9.74
N ASP A 101 -0.59 -19.57 -9.16
CA ASP A 101 0.36 -20.03 -8.16
C ASP A 101 1.80 -20.06 -8.68
N ASP A 102 2.00 -20.42 -9.95
CA ASP A 102 3.31 -20.39 -10.60
C ASP A 102 3.86 -18.96 -10.74
N GLN A 103 3.00 -18.01 -11.12
CA GLN A 103 3.37 -16.60 -11.23
C GLN A 103 3.74 -16.03 -9.86
N LYS A 104 2.93 -16.32 -8.83
CA LYS A 104 3.19 -15.93 -7.43
C LYS A 104 4.49 -16.53 -6.94
N ALA A 105 4.75 -17.81 -7.19
CA ALA A 105 5.99 -18.48 -6.81
C ALA A 105 7.22 -17.88 -7.53
N ALA A 106 7.10 -17.57 -8.82
CA ALA A 106 8.17 -16.92 -9.59
C ALA A 106 8.49 -15.52 -9.07
N PHE A 107 7.47 -14.70 -8.82
CA PHE A 107 7.64 -13.36 -8.25
C PHE A 107 8.21 -13.42 -6.83
N ARG A 108 7.74 -14.33 -5.98
CA ARG A 108 8.31 -14.56 -4.64
C ARG A 108 9.80 -14.84 -4.72
N ARG A 109 10.24 -15.74 -5.61
CA ARG A 109 11.67 -16.05 -5.79
C ARG A 109 12.47 -14.81 -6.23
N ALA A 110 11.94 -14.04 -7.19
CA ALA A 110 12.60 -12.83 -7.69
C ALA A 110 12.73 -11.76 -6.60
N VAL A 111 11.65 -11.51 -5.85
CA VAL A 111 11.63 -10.55 -4.72
C VAL A 111 12.57 -11.02 -3.61
N ASN A 112 12.55 -12.30 -3.23
CA ASN A 112 13.41 -12.83 -2.19
C ASN A 112 14.91 -12.64 -2.51
N LYS A 113 15.32 -12.77 -3.78
CA LYS A 113 16.71 -12.50 -4.20
C LYS A 113 17.14 -11.05 -3.94
N VAL A 114 16.21 -10.11 -4.08
CA VAL A 114 16.45 -8.69 -3.79
C VAL A 114 16.39 -8.44 -2.28
N HIS A 115 15.37 -8.94 -1.59
CA HIS A 115 15.18 -8.78 -0.14
C HIS A 115 16.33 -9.37 0.69
N ALA A 116 16.97 -10.45 0.23
CA ALA A 116 18.14 -11.03 0.90
C ALA A 116 19.32 -10.05 1.05
N GLN A 117 19.36 -8.95 0.29
CA GLN A 117 20.40 -7.93 0.36
C GLN A 117 20.02 -6.75 1.26
N VAL A 118 18.79 -6.71 1.78
CA VAL A 118 18.22 -5.60 2.54
C VAL A 118 18.09 -6.01 4.00
N TYR A 119 19.11 -5.64 4.77
CA TYR A 119 19.24 -5.90 6.20
C TYR A 119 20.13 -4.84 6.85
N SER A 120 19.88 -4.57 8.13
CA SER A 120 20.66 -3.66 8.96
C SER A 120 22.07 -4.19 9.22
N THR A 121 23.04 -3.30 9.39
CA THR A 121 24.39 -3.61 9.89
C THR A 121 24.60 -3.04 11.28
N PRO A 122 25.75 -3.29 11.94
CA PRO A 122 26.07 -2.66 13.23
C PRO A 122 26.05 -1.13 13.20
N GLU A 123 26.19 -0.51 12.02
CA GLU A 123 26.16 0.94 11.82
C GLU A 123 24.73 1.48 11.57
N SER A 124 23.74 0.62 11.30
CA SER A 124 22.36 1.05 11.04
C SER A 124 21.71 1.58 12.33
N PRO A 125 20.94 2.69 12.28
CA PRO A 125 20.32 3.28 13.48
C PRO A 125 19.22 2.43 14.11
N VAL A 126 18.62 1.52 13.34
CA VAL A 126 17.61 0.55 13.80
C VAL A 126 17.90 -0.82 13.20
N SER A 127 17.48 -1.88 13.91
CA SER A 127 17.54 -3.24 13.35
C SER A 127 16.39 -3.45 12.37
N TYR A 128 16.69 -4.04 11.22
CA TYR A 128 15.69 -4.40 10.23
C TYR A 128 16.18 -5.54 9.33
N HIS A 129 15.24 -6.31 8.80
CA HIS A 129 15.50 -7.29 7.75
C HIS A 129 14.30 -7.36 6.83
N ALA A 130 14.51 -7.37 5.50
CA ALA A 130 13.39 -7.44 4.55
C ALA A 130 12.62 -8.78 4.53
N PHE A 131 13.03 -9.77 5.35
CA PHE A 131 12.30 -11.02 5.59
C PHE A 131 11.54 -11.00 6.92
N ASP A 132 11.61 -9.91 7.68
CA ASP A 132 10.82 -9.71 8.88
C ASP A 132 9.32 -9.65 8.50
N PRO A 133 8.50 -10.60 8.98
CA PRO A 133 7.08 -10.65 8.64
C PRO A 133 6.29 -9.46 9.19
N GLU A 134 6.75 -8.78 10.25
CA GLU A 134 6.07 -7.58 10.77
C GLU A 134 6.29 -6.38 9.85
N LEU A 135 7.52 -6.19 9.37
CA LEU A 135 7.83 -5.15 8.38
C LEU A 135 7.13 -5.42 7.04
N GLN A 136 7.04 -6.68 6.61
CA GLN A 136 6.29 -7.03 5.41
C GLN A 136 4.78 -6.82 5.57
N LEU A 137 4.23 -7.15 6.74
CA LEU A 137 2.82 -6.89 7.05
C LEU A 137 2.53 -5.40 6.96
N TRP A 138 3.40 -4.55 7.53
CA TRP A 138 3.28 -3.09 7.41
C TRP A 138 3.18 -2.65 5.94
N VAL A 139 4.15 -3.05 5.11
CA VAL A 139 4.17 -2.67 3.69
C VAL A 139 2.95 -3.21 2.93
N ALA A 140 2.57 -4.48 3.15
CA ALA A 140 1.40 -5.09 2.53
C ALA A 140 0.11 -4.35 2.89
N ALA A 141 0.00 -3.89 4.14
CA ALA A 141 -1.16 -3.18 4.60
C ALA A 141 -1.20 -1.72 4.12
N CYS A 142 -0.05 -1.06 3.96
CA CYS A 142 0.03 0.20 3.23
C CYS A 142 -0.50 0.04 1.81
N LEU A 143 -0.01 -0.96 1.06
CA LEU A 143 -0.46 -1.25 -0.31
C LEU A 143 -1.98 -1.48 -0.39
N TYR A 144 -2.54 -2.23 0.56
CA TYR A 144 -3.99 -2.44 0.64
C TYR A 144 -4.74 -1.12 0.86
N LYS A 145 -4.33 -0.32 1.85
CA LYS A 145 -4.94 0.98 2.15
C LYS A 145 -4.85 1.92 0.94
N GLY A 146 -3.68 2.03 0.32
CA GLY A 146 -3.49 2.86 -0.88
C GLY A 146 -4.40 2.43 -2.04
N GLY A 147 -4.61 1.12 -2.23
CA GLY A 147 -5.56 0.59 -3.20
C GLY A 147 -7.01 0.99 -2.92
N VAL A 148 -7.44 0.90 -1.66
CA VAL A 148 -8.79 1.34 -1.24
C VAL A 148 -8.98 2.85 -1.41
N ASP A 149 -7.99 3.65 -1.02
CA ASP A 149 -8.03 5.12 -1.14
C ASP A 149 -8.16 5.55 -2.60
N VAL A 150 -7.42 4.88 -3.50
CA VAL A 150 -7.53 5.05 -4.95
C VAL A 150 -8.91 4.70 -5.46
N TYR A 151 -9.42 3.52 -5.10
CA TYR A 151 -10.71 3.06 -5.58
C TYR A 151 -11.82 4.03 -5.16
N ARG A 152 -11.85 4.42 -3.89
CA ARG A 152 -12.80 5.41 -3.33
C ARG A 152 -12.73 6.76 -4.03
N THR A 153 -11.52 7.21 -4.39
CA THR A 153 -11.30 8.52 -5.00
C THR A 153 -11.70 8.56 -6.48
N PHE A 154 -11.40 7.52 -7.25
CA PHE A 154 -11.51 7.54 -8.71
C PHE A 154 -12.64 6.67 -9.28
N VAL A 155 -13.03 5.60 -8.59
CA VAL A 155 -14.05 4.65 -9.06
C VAL A 155 -15.38 4.90 -8.35
N GLY A 156 -15.37 4.94 -7.01
CA GLY A 156 -16.56 5.08 -6.19
C GLY A 156 -16.50 4.25 -4.92
N GLU A 157 -17.65 3.99 -4.31
CA GLU A 157 -17.75 3.16 -3.11
C GLU A 157 -18.03 1.70 -3.47
N MET A 158 -17.43 0.78 -2.73
CA MET A 158 -17.84 -0.63 -2.68
C MET A 158 -18.94 -0.76 -1.63
N ASP A 159 -19.93 -1.62 -1.88
CA ASP A 159 -20.82 -2.03 -0.79
C ASP A 159 -20.08 -2.90 0.25
N ASP A 160 -20.74 -3.21 1.37
CA ASP A 160 -20.07 -3.92 2.47
C ASP A 160 -19.64 -5.35 2.09
N GLU A 161 -20.41 -6.03 1.24
CA GLU A 161 -20.08 -7.39 0.78
C GLU A 161 -18.86 -7.37 -0.14
N GLU A 162 -18.85 -6.46 -1.12
CA GLU A 162 -17.72 -6.22 -2.02
C GLU A 162 -16.48 -5.78 -1.23
N ALA A 163 -16.62 -4.90 -0.24
CA ALA A 163 -15.53 -4.44 0.60
C ALA A 163 -14.91 -5.57 1.43
N ASP A 164 -15.73 -6.47 1.99
CA ASP A 164 -15.26 -7.64 2.75
C ASP A 164 -14.59 -8.69 1.86
N HIS A 165 -15.10 -8.89 0.64
CA HIS A 165 -14.43 -9.72 -0.37
C HIS A 165 -13.08 -9.13 -0.79
N HIS A 166 -13.05 -7.84 -1.08
CA HIS A 166 -11.82 -7.11 -1.42
C HIS A 166 -10.79 -7.16 -0.27
N TYR A 167 -11.23 -7.00 0.98
CA TYR A 167 -10.39 -7.12 2.16
C TYR A 167 -9.71 -8.49 2.28
N ARG A 168 -10.48 -9.57 2.10
CA ARG A 168 -9.94 -10.95 2.11
C ARG A 168 -8.92 -11.17 0.99
N ALA A 169 -9.17 -10.63 -0.21
CA ALA A 169 -8.22 -10.71 -1.32
C ALA A 169 -6.92 -9.93 -1.02
N GLY A 170 -7.01 -8.81 -0.29
CA GLY A 170 -5.87 -7.99 0.13
C GLY A 170 -4.81 -8.75 0.93
N MET A 171 -5.18 -9.79 1.68
CA MET A 171 -4.26 -10.66 2.42
C MET A 171 -3.14 -11.24 1.54
N ALA A 172 -3.41 -11.44 0.24
CA ALA A 172 -2.42 -11.95 -0.71
C ALA A 172 -1.20 -11.03 -0.88
N MET A 173 -1.33 -9.72 -0.58
CA MET A 173 -0.23 -8.77 -0.61
C MET A 173 0.86 -9.09 0.42
N GLY A 174 0.51 -9.70 1.56
CA GLY A 174 1.48 -10.17 2.55
C GLY A 174 1.85 -11.63 2.33
N THR A 175 0.84 -12.49 2.15
CA THR A 175 1.01 -13.96 2.13
C THR A 175 1.67 -14.49 0.86
N THR A 176 1.76 -13.67 -0.20
CA THR A 176 2.61 -13.99 -1.35
C THR A 176 4.10 -13.99 -0.98
N LEU A 177 4.51 -13.35 0.12
CA LEU A 177 5.89 -13.34 0.62
C LEU A 177 6.04 -14.15 1.91
N GLN A 178 6.44 -13.53 3.02
CA GLN A 178 6.79 -14.21 4.27
C GLN A 178 5.74 -14.00 5.37
N VAL A 179 4.74 -13.13 5.15
CA VAL A 179 3.67 -12.90 6.13
C VAL A 179 2.77 -14.14 6.21
N PRO A 180 2.63 -14.78 7.38
CA PRO A 180 1.71 -15.89 7.54
C PRO A 180 0.25 -15.37 7.63
N PRO A 181 -0.76 -16.12 7.15
CA PRO A 181 -2.14 -15.62 7.06
C PRO A 181 -2.73 -15.09 8.37
N GLN A 182 -2.38 -15.70 9.51
CA GLN A 182 -2.89 -15.30 10.83
C GLN A 182 -2.40 -13.93 11.31
N MET A 183 -1.36 -13.36 10.68
CA MET A 183 -0.90 -12.00 10.99
C MET A 183 -1.75 -10.94 10.28
N TRP A 184 -2.47 -11.30 9.22
CA TRP A 184 -3.42 -10.39 8.58
C TRP A 184 -4.62 -10.16 9.51
N PRO A 185 -5.06 -8.92 9.74
CA PRO A 185 -6.20 -8.70 10.62
C PRO A 185 -7.45 -9.43 10.09
N PRO A 186 -8.30 -10.00 10.96
CA PRO A 186 -9.38 -10.89 10.53
C PRO A 186 -10.50 -10.18 9.76
N ASP A 187 -10.67 -8.87 9.97
CA ASP A 187 -11.71 -8.05 9.35
C ASP A 187 -11.26 -6.59 9.19
N ARG A 188 -12.05 -5.81 8.42
CA ARG A 188 -11.79 -4.37 8.18
C ARG A 188 -11.72 -3.56 9.46
N ALA A 189 -12.50 -3.89 10.49
CA ALA A 189 -12.51 -3.16 11.75
C ALA A 189 -11.26 -3.46 12.59
N ALA A 190 -10.75 -4.69 12.55
CA ALA A 190 -9.50 -5.09 13.16
C ALA A 190 -8.31 -4.44 12.45
N PHE A 191 -8.37 -4.29 11.12
CA PHE A 191 -7.41 -3.52 10.35
C PHE A 191 -7.35 -2.07 10.85
N ASP A 192 -8.51 -1.41 11.01
CA ASP A 192 -8.58 -0.03 11.49
C ASP A 192 -8.01 0.18 12.89
N ARG A 193 -8.09 -0.83 13.77
CA ARG A 193 -7.52 -0.79 15.13
C ARG A 193 -6.04 -1.15 15.18
N SER A 194 -5.49 -1.74 14.13
CA SER A 194 -4.11 -2.22 14.13
C SER A 194 -3.11 -1.07 14.14
N ALA A 195 -1.87 -1.33 14.57
CA ALA A 195 -0.80 -0.32 14.58
C ALA A 195 -0.51 0.28 13.19
N ILE A 196 -0.96 -0.38 12.13
CA ILE A 196 -0.79 -0.02 10.72
C ILE A 196 -1.53 1.28 10.34
N THR A 197 -2.65 1.60 11.00
CA THR A 197 -3.47 2.78 10.69
C THR A 197 -3.21 3.97 11.63
N GLY A 198 -2.22 3.87 12.51
CA GLY A 198 -1.85 4.94 13.45
C GLY A 198 -2.78 5.14 14.64
N GLN A 199 -3.89 4.39 14.77
CA GLN A 199 -4.78 4.49 15.94
C GLN A 199 -4.25 3.77 17.19
N GLY A 200 -3.27 2.87 17.03
CA GLY A 200 -2.65 2.12 18.13
C GLY A 200 -1.27 2.61 18.59
N ALA A 201 -0.63 3.55 17.88
CA ALA A 201 0.77 3.93 18.10
C ALA A 201 1.00 4.95 19.23
N HIS A 202 -0.03 5.23 20.05
CA HIS A 202 0.02 6.13 21.20
C HIS A 202 -0.13 5.42 22.56
N ARG A 203 0.35 4.17 22.68
CA ARG A 203 0.47 3.50 23.98
C ARG A 203 1.89 3.03 24.21
#